data_AF-A0A2N1M4F4-F1
#
_entry.id   AF-A0A2N1M4F4-F1
#
_cell.length_a   1.000
_cell.length_b   1.000
_cell.length_c   1.000
_cell.angle_alpha   90.00
_cell.angle_beta   90.00
_cell.angle_gamma   90.00
#
_symmetry.space_group_name_H-M   'P 1'
#
loop_
_entity.id
_entity.type
_entity.pdbx_description
1 polymer ?
#
loop_
_entity_poly.entity_id
_entity_poly.type
_entity_poly.pdbx_seq_one_letter_code
_entity_poly.pdbx_strand_id
1 'polypeptide(L)'
;MEQGSFNDIARKIIIDEMKKIKINFQFWQDQGFKAWNYTSLMGDDKLKVLQFFNLTKILSRRRATMIRDLWNKFYELYIKMKDSITKAEDFKNDAKNWLTLFLTPSEGIPNTQGFKKGLNGD
;
A
#
# COMPACT_ATOMS: atom_id res chain seq x y z
N MET A 1 25.32 10.91 7.84
CA MET A 1 24.48 11.91 7.16
C MET A 1 23.62 11.31 6.02
N GLU A 2 23.51 9.97 5.92
CA GLU A 2 22.87 9.31 4.74
C GLU A 2 21.38 8.95 4.92
N GLN A 3 20.87 8.85 6.14
CA GLN A 3 19.45 8.52 6.37
C GLN A 3 18.48 9.63 5.93
N GLY A 4 18.95 10.90 5.91
CA GLY A 4 18.15 12.02 5.42
C GLY A 4 17.91 11.94 3.91
N SER A 5 18.94 11.63 3.13
CA SER A 5 18.87 11.60 1.66
C SER A 5 18.00 10.47 1.12
N PHE A 6 18.03 9.28 1.76
CA PHE A 6 17.16 8.16 1.38
C PHE A 6 15.67 8.54 1.51
N ASN A 7 15.32 9.21 2.62
CA ASN A 7 13.95 9.64 2.87
C ASN A 7 13.50 10.74 1.90
N ASP A 8 14.39 11.66 1.52
CA ASP A 8 14.08 12.71 0.56
C ASP A 8 13.85 12.16 -0.86
N ILE A 9 14.66 11.18 -1.28
CA ILE A 9 14.48 10.48 -2.56
C ILE A 9 13.13 9.75 -2.59
N ALA A 10 12.82 9.00 -1.53
CA ALA A 10 11.56 8.27 -1.44
C ALA A 10 10.34 9.22 -1.50
N ARG A 11 10.39 10.35 -0.76
CA ARG A 11 9.32 11.36 -0.80
C ARG A 11 9.13 11.95 -2.19
N LYS A 12 10.23 12.27 -2.89
CA LYS A 12 10.17 12.79 -4.27
C LYS A 12 9.51 11.79 -5.22
N ILE A 13 9.91 10.52 -5.15
CA ILE A 13 9.29 9.45 -5.96
C ILE A 13 7.79 9.34 -5.68
N ILE A 14 7.39 9.40 -4.41
CA ILE A 14 5.97 9.35 -4.02
C ILE A 14 5.21 10.54 -4.62
N ILE A 15 5.73 11.75 -4.50
CA ILE A 15 5.10 12.97 -5.07
C ILE A 15 4.93 12.82 -6.59
N ASP A 16 5.98 12.39 -7.30
CA ASP A 16 5.94 12.23 -8.75
C ASP A 16 4.89 11.19 -9.21
N GLU A 17 4.77 10.07 -8.49
CA GLU A 17 3.77 9.05 -8.79
C GLU A 17 2.35 9.50 -8.42
N MET A 18 2.16 10.23 -7.31
CA MET A 18 0.86 10.83 -6.95
C MET A 18 0.40 11.83 -8.02
N LYS A 19 1.32 12.66 -8.53
CA LYS A 19 1.04 13.61 -9.61
C LYS A 19 0.60 12.90 -10.90
N LYS A 20 1.22 11.77 -11.25
CA LYS A 20 0.84 10.97 -12.43
C LYS A 20 -0.60 10.48 -12.37
N ILE A 21 -1.07 10.11 -11.17
CA ILE A 21 -2.46 9.68 -10.95
C ILE A 21 -3.41 10.85 -10.61
N LYS A 22 -2.95 12.08 -10.87
CA LYS A 22 -3.70 13.34 -10.71
C LYS A 22 -4.19 13.58 -9.27
N ILE A 23 -3.35 13.26 -8.28
CA ILE A 23 -3.59 13.57 -6.87
C ILE A 23 -2.64 14.68 -6.44
N ASN A 24 -3.18 15.72 -5.81
CA ASN A 24 -2.39 16.77 -5.19
C ASN A 24 -1.89 16.30 -3.82
N PHE A 25 -0.60 15.98 -3.72
CA PHE A 25 0.00 15.42 -2.52
C PHE A 25 1.38 16.04 -2.28
N GLN A 26 1.66 16.41 -1.03
CA GLN A 26 2.94 16.99 -0.63
C GLN A 26 3.35 16.52 0.76
N PHE A 27 4.64 16.62 1.04
CA PHE A 27 5.23 16.47 2.36
C PHE A 27 5.76 17.82 2.83
N TRP A 28 5.66 18.13 4.13
CA TRP A 28 6.26 19.31 4.74
C TRP A 28 6.78 18.98 6.14
N GLN A 29 7.78 19.73 6.63
CA GLN A 29 8.26 19.60 8.00
C GLN A 29 7.58 20.62 8.91
N ASP A 30 7.18 20.17 10.11
CA ASP A 30 6.81 21.10 11.18
C ASP A 30 8.09 21.67 11.82
N GLN A 31 8.19 23.00 11.84
CA GLN A 31 9.37 23.73 12.32
C GLN A 31 9.64 23.49 13.81
N GLY A 32 8.63 23.05 14.58
CA GLY A 32 8.77 22.77 16.02
C GLY A 32 9.30 21.37 16.36
N PHE A 33 9.07 20.35 15.51
CA PHE A 33 9.25 18.94 15.91
C PHE A 33 10.16 18.11 14.99
N LYS A 34 10.70 18.69 13.91
CA LYS A 34 11.42 17.93 12.84
C LYS A 34 10.62 16.74 12.29
N ALA A 35 9.31 16.72 12.51
CA ALA A 35 8.41 15.69 12.06
C ALA A 35 7.92 16.03 10.64
N TRP A 36 7.87 15.02 9.79
CA TRP A 36 7.32 15.16 8.44
C TRP A 36 5.81 14.93 8.48
N ASN A 37 5.07 15.92 8.02
CA ASN A 37 3.65 15.85 7.74
C ASN A 37 3.42 15.61 6.25
N TYR A 38 2.19 15.23 5.90
CA TYR A 38 1.78 14.95 4.54
C TYR A 38 0.30 15.28 4.31
N THR A 39 -0.07 15.48 3.03
CA THR A 39 -1.46 15.74 2.67
C THR A 39 -2.33 14.55 3.04
N SER A 40 -3.41 14.79 3.79
CA SER A 40 -4.39 13.75 4.09
C SER A 40 -5.16 13.37 2.82
N LEU A 41 -5.15 12.09 2.46
CA LEU A 41 -5.96 11.56 1.37
C LEU A 41 -7.39 11.36 1.84
N MET A 42 -8.37 11.75 1.04
CA MET A 42 -9.80 11.64 1.36
C MET A 42 -10.59 11.00 0.22
N GLY A 43 -11.64 10.24 0.56
CA GLY A 43 -12.59 9.68 -0.39
C GLY A 43 -11.94 9.07 -1.64
N ASP A 44 -12.23 9.68 -2.78
CA ASP A 44 -11.77 9.23 -4.11
C ASP A 44 -10.25 9.23 -4.27
N ASP A 45 -9.52 10.12 -3.58
CA ASP A 45 -8.06 10.12 -3.67
C ASP A 45 -7.47 8.87 -3.03
N LYS A 46 -8.05 8.35 -1.93
CA LYS A 46 -7.64 7.06 -1.37
C LYS A 46 -7.86 5.93 -2.38
N LEU A 47 -9.00 5.94 -3.08
CA LEU A 47 -9.32 4.93 -4.08
C LEU A 47 -8.41 4.99 -5.30
N LYS A 48 -8.04 6.20 -5.75
CA LYS A 48 -7.09 6.39 -6.85
C LYS A 48 -5.69 5.89 -6.47
N VAL A 49 -5.20 6.18 -5.26
CA VAL A 49 -3.93 5.63 -4.78
C VAL A 49 -3.99 4.11 -4.74
N LEU A 50 -5.04 3.56 -4.12
CA LEU A 50 -5.25 2.12 -4.01
C LEU A 50 -5.20 1.42 -5.37
N GLN A 51 -5.83 2.00 -6.39
CA GLN A 51 -5.90 1.39 -7.72
C GLN A 51 -4.66 1.65 -8.58
N PHE A 52 -4.12 2.87 -8.57
CA PHE A 52 -3.24 3.32 -9.65
C PHE A 52 -1.80 3.64 -9.22
N PHE A 53 -1.52 3.74 -7.91
CA PHE A 53 -0.15 4.05 -7.46
C PHE A 53 0.83 2.94 -7.86
N ASN A 54 1.94 3.29 -8.50
CA ASN A 54 2.92 2.30 -8.95
C ASN A 54 3.86 1.87 -7.80
N LEU A 55 3.52 0.77 -7.14
CA LEU A 55 4.27 0.20 -6.01
C LEU A 55 5.71 -0.19 -6.36
N THR A 56 6.03 -0.48 -7.63
CA THR A 56 7.40 -0.86 -8.05
C THR A 56 8.41 0.28 -7.92
N LYS A 57 7.93 1.52 -7.69
CA LYS A 57 8.76 2.69 -7.50
C LYS A 57 9.37 2.80 -6.11
N ILE A 58 8.76 2.13 -5.12
CA ILE A 58 9.18 2.19 -3.71
C ILE A 58 9.41 0.80 -3.10
N LEU A 59 8.97 -0.26 -3.77
CA LEU A 59 9.12 -1.65 -3.31
C LEU A 59 9.84 -2.48 -4.38
N SER A 60 10.54 -3.54 -3.93
CA SER A 60 11.08 -4.55 -4.85
C SER A 60 9.96 -5.19 -5.66
N ARG A 61 10.25 -5.65 -6.89
CA ARG A 61 9.23 -6.23 -7.80
C ARG A 61 8.35 -7.28 -7.11
N ARG A 62 8.97 -8.24 -6.40
CA ARG A 62 8.25 -9.28 -5.66
C ARG A 62 7.29 -8.69 -4.62
N ARG A 63 7.78 -7.73 -3.82
CA ARG A 63 6.95 -7.11 -2.76
C ARG A 63 5.85 -6.25 -3.35
N ALA A 64 6.13 -5.50 -4.43
CA ALA A 64 5.16 -4.71 -5.15
C ALA A 64 4.02 -5.58 -5.69
N THR A 65 4.31 -6.75 -6.27
CA THR A 65 3.29 -7.70 -6.74
C THR A 65 2.41 -8.18 -5.59
N MET A 66 2.99 -8.62 -4.48
CA MET A 66 2.22 -9.11 -3.33
C MET A 66 1.30 -8.02 -2.74
N ILE A 67 1.79 -6.79 -2.59
CA ILE A 67 0.99 -5.67 -2.08
C ILE A 67 -0.07 -5.24 -3.09
N ARG A 68 0.22 -5.27 -4.39
CA ARG A 68 -0.75 -5.00 -5.47
C ARG A 68 -1.91 -5.99 -5.41
N ASP A 69 -1.64 -7.27 -5.25
CA ASP A 69 -2.69 -8.29 -5.13
C ASP A 69 -3.56 -8.07 -3.88
N LEU A 70 -2.93 -7.73 -2.75
CA LEU A 70 -3.65 -7.38 -1.51
C LEU A 70 -4.55 -6.14 -1.70
N TRP A 71 -4.03 -5.09 -2.34
CA TRP A 71 -4.76 -3.85 -2.61
C TRP A 71 -5.92 -4.07 -3.58
N ASN A 72 -5.72 -4.86 -4.64
CA ASN A 72 -6.76 -5.18 -5.61
C ASN A 72 -7.90 -5.97 -4.95
N LYS A 73 -7.60 -7.00 -4.15
CA LYS A 73 -8.63 -7.76 -3.42
C LYS A 73 -9.36 -6.92 -2.38
N PHE A 74 -8.67 -5.99 -1.72
CA PHE A 74 -9.33 -5.03 -0.83
C PHE A 74 -10.29 -4.11 -1.61
N TYR A 75 -9.87 -3.64 -2.79
CA TYR A 75 -10.72 -2.82 -3.64
C TYR A 75 -11.96 -3.58 -4.12
N GLU A 76 -11.83 -4.85 -4.49
CA GLU A 76 -12.97 -5.72 -4.83
C GLU A 76 -13.97 -5.84 -3.67
N LEU A 77 -13.49 -6.01 -2.43
CA LEU A 77 -14.34 -6.01 -1.24
C LEU A 77 -15.03 -4.67 -1.04
N TYR A 78 -14.33 -3.56 -1.23
CA TYR A 78 -14.91 -2.22 -1.12
C TYR A 78 -16.05 -2.01 -2.12
N ILE A 79 -15.89 -2.47 -3.37
CA ILE A 79 -16.95 -2.41 -4.39
C ILE A 79 -18.14 -3.28 -3.99
N LYS A 80 -17.88 -4.54 -3.58
CA LYS A 80 -18.92 -5.47 -3.12
C LYS A 80 -19.73 -4.94 -1.93
N MET A 81 -19.06 -4.31 -0.98
CA MET A 81 -19.71 -3.70 0.20
C MET A 81 -20.69 -2.58 -0.18
N LYS A 82 -20.44 -1.88 -1.30
CA LYS A 82 -21.30 -0.80 -1.81
C LYS A 82 -22.40 -1.29 -2.75
N ASP A 83 -22.28 -2.51 -3.25
CA ASP A 83 -23.21 -3.08 -4.20
C ASP A 83 -24.36 -3.81 -3.48
N SER A 84 -25.58 -3.31 -3.66
CA SER A 84 -26.80 -3.83 -3.04
C SER A 84 -27.16 -5.25 -3.47
N ILE A 85 -26.62 -5.75 -4.59
CA ILE A 85 -26.89 -7.12 -5.06
C ILE A 85 -25.87 -8.15 -4.53
N THR A 86 -24.81 -7.70 -3.85
CA THR A 86 -23.81 -8.61 -3.27
C THR A 86 -24.44 -9.51 -2.21
N LYS A 87 -24.30 -10.82 -2.38
CA LYS A 87 -24.72 -11.78 -1.36
C LYS A 87 -23.77 -11.74 -0.17
N ALA A 88 -24.34 -11.77 1.04
CA ALA A 88 -23.56 -11.74 2.28
C ALA A 88 -22.53 -12.88 2.38
N GLU A 89 -22.88 -14.08 1.90
CA GLU A 89 -21.97 -15.23 1.95
C GLU A 89 -20.80 -15.08 0.97
N ASP A 90 -21.03 -14.51 -0.22
CA ASP A 90 -19.96 -14.23 -1.20
C ASP A 90 -18.98 -13.21 -0.61
N PHE A 91 -19.49 -12.09 -0.08
CA PHE A 91 -18.68 -11.07 0.58
C PHE A 91 -17.84 -11.65 1.73
N LYS A 92 -18.45 -12.46 2.58
CA LYS A 92 -17.78 -13.11 3.72
C LYS A 92 -16.66 -14.04 3.26
N ASN A 93 -16.89 -14.83 2.20
CA ASN A 93 -15.87 -15.73 1.68
C ASN A 93 -14.70 -14.95 1.07
N ASP A 94 -14.96 -13.88 0.34
CA ASP A 94 -13.91 -13.02 -0.18
C ASP A 94 -13.16 -12.27 0.92
N ALA A 95 -13.84 -11.83 1.97
CA ALA A 95 -13.23 -11.17 3.12
C ALA A 95 -12.29 -12.12 3.86
N LYS A 96 -12.69 -13.39 4.02
CA LYS A 96 -11.80 -14.44 4.55
C LYS A 96 -10.59 -14.67 3.65
N ASN A 97 -10.80 -14.77 2.33
CA ASN A 97 -9.70 -14.96 1.38
C ASN A 97 -8.70 -13.79 1.42
N TRP A 98 -9.21 -12.55 1.49
CA TRP A 98 -8.37 -11.37 1.66
C TRP A 98 -7.60 -11.39 2.99
N LEU A 99 -8.25 -11.76 4.09
CA LEU A 99 -7.60 -11.88 5.39
C LEU A 99 -6.51 -12.96 5.39
N THR A 100 -6.77 -14.12 4.77
CA THR A 100 -5.76 -15.17 4.60
C THR A 100 -4.56 -14.67 3.80
N LEU A 101 -4.78 -13.90 2.73
CA LEU A 101 -3.70 -13.27 1.99
C LEU A 101 -2.92 -12.30 2.87
N PHE A 102 -3.60 -11.39 3.59
CA PHE A 102 -2.96 -10.44 4.50
C PHE A 102 -2.08 -11.13 5.55
N LEU A 103 -2.56 -12.25 6.09
CA LEU A 103 -1.87 -13.06 7.10
C LEU A 103 -0.82 -14.02 6.54
N THR A 104 -0.45 -13.91 5.24
CA THR A 104 0.57 -14.78 4.64
C THR A 104 1.86 -14.73 5.48
N PRO A 105 2.31 -15.87 6.05
CA PRO A 105 3.48 -15.90 6.90
C PRO A 105 4.77 -15.70 6.09
N SER A 106 5.86 -15.39 6.78
CA SER A 106 7.18 -15.46 6.14
C SER A 106 7.59 -16.91 5.93
N GLU A 107 8.24 -17.19 4.81
CA GLU A 107 8.75 -18.51 4.48
C GLU A 107 10.29 -18.52 4.53
N GLY A 108 10.86 -19.62 4.99
CA GLY A 108 12.32 -19.80 5.06
C GLY A 108 12.95 -19.24 6.34
N ILE A 109 14.26 -19.42 6.45
CA ILE A 109 15.04 -19.01 7.63
C ILE A 109 15.42 -17.53 7.48
N PRO A 110 15.16 -16.66 8.48
CA PRO A 110 15.57 -15.27 8.45
C PRO A 110 17.05 -15.10 8.07
N ASN A 111 17.37 -14.06 7.31
CA ASN A 111 18.73 -13.73 6.84
C ASN A 111 19.37 -14.78 5.90
N THR A 112 18.58 -15.65 5.27
CA THR A 112 19.04 -16.57 4.21
C THR A 112 18.51 -16.19 2.83
N GLN A 113 19.17 -16.66 1.77
CA GLN A 113 18.76 -16.40 0.38
C GLN A 113 17.36 -16.94 0.05
N GLY A 114 16.91 -17.98 0.76
CA GLY A 114 15.57 -18.56 0.63
C GLY A 114 14.47 -17.81 1.39
N PHE A 115 14.81 -16.79 2.18
CA PHE A 115 13.84 -16.08 3.00
C PHE A 115 12.88 -15.24 2.16
N LYS A 116 11.58 -15.51 2.31
CA LYS A 116 10.50 -14.72 1.72
C LYS A 116 9.69 -14.10 2.84
N LYS A 117 9.88 -12.80 3.07
CA LYS A 117 9.03 -12.05 4.01
C LYS A 117 7.56 -12.15 3.58
N GLY A 118 6.70 -12.54 4.54
CA GLY A 118 5.25 -12.57 4.43
C GLY A 118 4.63 -11.18 4.45
N LEU A 119 3.31 -11.07 4.39
CA LEU A 119 2.62 -9.77 4.30
C LEU A 119 2.50 -9.07 5.67
N ASN A 120 2.34 -9.83 6.75
CA ASN A 120 2.16 -9.32 8.13
C ASN A 120 3.47 -9.16 8.94
N GLY A 121 4.63 -9.43 8.34
CA GLY A 121 5.91 -9.28 9.03
C GLY A 121 6.46 -7.87 8.85
N ASP A 122 6.40 -7.04 9.89
CA ASP A 122 7.29 -5.89 10.09
C ASP A 122 8.49 -6.31 10.93
#